data_AF-A0A2V9WYN0-F1
#
_entry.id   AF-A0A2V9WYN0-F1
#
_cell.length_a   1.000
_cell.length_b   1.000
_cell.length_c   1.000
_cell.angle_alpha   90.00
_cell.angle_beta   90.00
_cell.angle_gamma   90.00
#
_symmetry.space_group_name_H-M   'P 1'
#
loop_
_entity.id
_entity.type
_entity.pdbx_description
1 polymer ?
#
loop_
_entity_poly.entity_id
_entity_poly.type
_entity_poly.pdbx_seq_one_letter_code
_entity_poly.pdbx_strand_id
1 'polypeptide(L)'
;MGVKTDRIARDFLLYLMALSCVASLTLAADNSARNSRSWSGILVSSSCNADEAFFEPPECNKVVPGAKLALYDDTNRVMYELRAQDKTALHTGDTVTVQGKLDGDVIRLASIEPMSIGLAVGKKAMPSNLRGATAHAI
;
A
#
# COMPACT_ATOMS: atom_id res chain seq x y z
N MET A 1 9.74 49.16 -52.84
CA MET A 1 8.89 48.89 -51.67
C MET A 1 9.27 47.52 -51.12
N GLY A 2 9.56 47.34 -49.83
CA GLY A 2 9.87 45.98 -49.32
C GLY A 2 10.39 45.83 -47.89
N VAL A 3 10.70 46.91 -47.18
CA VAL A 3 11.38 46.82 -45.86
C VAL A 3 10.41 46.63 -44.68
N LYS A 4 9.10 46.87 -44.87
CA LYS A 4 8.11 46.89 -43.77
C LYS A 4 7.53 45.51 -43.42
N THR A 5 7.58 44.56 -44.36
CA THR A 5 7.01 43.21 -44.21
C THR A 5 7.89 42.28 -43.39
N ASP A 6 9.21 42.49 -43.44
CA ASP A 6 10.22 41.66 -42.76
C ASP A 6 10.15 41.82 -41.23
N ARG A 7 9.96 43.05 -40.76
CA ARG A 7 9.89 43.38 -39.34
C ARG A 7 8.65 42.78 -38.66
N ILE A 8 7.50 42.84 -39.35
CA ILE A 8 6.22 42.32 -38.84
C ILE A 8 6.25 40.79 -38.81
N ALA A 9 6.81 40.14 -39.84
CA ALA A 9 6.97 38.69 -39.88
C ALA A 9 7.92 38.17 -38.79
N ARG A 10 9.02 38.88 -38.55
CA ARG A 10 9.98 38.58 -37.48
C ARG A 10 9.36 38.74 -36.08
N ASP A 11 8.63 39.83 -35.85
CA ASP A 11 8.01 40.08 -34.55
C ASP A 11 6.86 39.08 -34.30
N PHE A 12 6.13 38.64 -35.33
CA PHE A 12 5.13 37.56 -35.24
C PHE A 12 5.76 36.20 -34.93
N LEU A 13 6.88 35.87 -35.58
CA LEU A 13 7.64 34.63 -35.33
C LEU A 13 8.18 34.58 -33.89
N LEU A 14 8.70 35.70 -33.38
CA LEU A 14 9.17 35.80 -32.00
C LEU A 14 8.02 35.66 -31.00
N TYR A 15 6.83 36.18 -31.32
CA TYR A 15 5.63 36.05 -30.47
C TYR A 15 5.10 34.61 -30.41
N LEU A 16 5.10 33.90 -31.55
CA LEU A 16 4.72 32.48 -31.63
C LEU A 16 5.68 31.57 -30.83
N MET A 17 6.98 31.87 -30.89
CA MET A 17 7.99 31.14 -30.11
C MET A 17 7.84 31.43 -28.61
N ALA A 18 7.54 32.66 -28.20
CA ALA A 18 7.28 33.01 -26.80
C ALA A 18 6.00 32.37 -26.24
N LEU A 19 4.93 32.26 -27.03
CA LEU A 19 3.67 31.61 -26.61
C LEU A 19 3.81 30.09 -26.40
N SER A 20 4.72 29.43 -27.11
CA SER A 20 4.96 27.99 -26.96
C SER A 20 5.59 27.58 -25.61
N CYS A 21 6.14 28.54 -24.86
CA CYS A 21 6.90 28.26 -23.64
C CYS A 21 6.04 28.16 -22.36
N VAL A 22 4.73 28.47 -22.43
CA VAL A 22 3.86 28.56 -21.23
C VAL A 22 2.98 27.31 -21.03
N ALA A 23 3.01 26.33 -21.95
CA ALA A 23 2.11 25.18 -21.93
C ALA A 23 2.71 23.89 -21.32
N SER A 24 3.83 23.99 -20.58
CA SER A 24 4.41 22.86 -19.86
C SER A 24 4.28 23.00 -18.34
N LEU A 25 3.12 23.42 -17.85
CA LEU A 25 2.69 22.95 -16.52
C LEU A 25 2.16 21.53 -16.68
N THR A 26 3.08 20.58 -16.89
CA THR A 26 2.78 19.19 -16.60
C THR A 26 2.48 19.12 -15.11
N LEU A 27 1.21 18.93 -14.76
CA LEU A 27 0.87 18.33 -13.47
C LEU A 27 1.74 17.09 -13.35
N ALA A 28 2.74 17.13 -12.47
CA ALA A 28 3.26 15.92 -11.86
C ALA A 28 2.12 15.38 -10.98
N ALA A 29 1.10 14.82 -11.63
CA ALA A 29 0.17 13.91 -10.99
C ALA A 29 1.06 12.78 -10.50
N ASP A 30 1.37 12.82 -9.21
CA ASP A 30 2.25 11.88 -8.55
C ASP A 30 1.76 10.48 -8.92
N ASN A 31 2.48 9.81 -9.81
CA ASN A 31 2.12 8.49 -10.36
C ASN A 31 2.18 7.40 -9.26
N SER A 32 2.29 7.83 -8.00
CA SER A 32 2.33 7.04 -6.79
C SER A 32 1.06 6.26 -6.52
N ALA A 33 -0.10 6.73 -6.98
CA ALA A 33 -1.32 5.93 -6.91
C ALA A 33 -1.34 4.75 -7.91
N ARG A 34 -0.62 4.85 -9.03
CA ARG A 34 -0.74 3.88 -10.14
C ARG A 34 0.07 2.58 -9.93
N ASN A 35 0.96 2.55 -8.94
CA ASN A 35 1.77 1.37 -8.57
C ASN A 35 1.65 1.03 -7.08
N SER A 36 0.60 1.53 -6.40
CA SER A 36 0.30 1.12 -5.03
C SER A 36 -0.33 -0.28 -5.07
N ARG A 37 0.19 -1.19 -4.26
CA ARG A 37 -0.34 -2.54 -4.07
C ARG A 37 -0.80 -2.70 -2.63
N SER A 38 -1.72 -3.64 -2.42
CA SER A 38 -2.20 -4.04 -1.11
C SER A 38 -1.60 -5.39 -0.73
N TRP A 39 -1.20 -5.54 0.51
CA TRP A 39 -0.76 -6.80 1.13
C TRP A 39 -1.54 -7.00 2.42
N SER A 40 -1.90 -8.24 2.71
CA SER A 40 -2.54 -8.62 3.96
C SER A 40 -1.61 -9.56 4.71
N GLY A 41 -1.59 -9.45 6.03
CA GLY A 41 -0.68 -10.22 6.85
C GLY A 41 -0.70 -9.81 8.32
N ILE A 42 0.20 -10.39 9.10
CA ILE A 42 0.35 -10.10 10.52
C ILE A 42 1.57 -9.20 10.71
N LEU A 43 1.44 -8.17 11.55
CA LEU A 43 2.59 -7.36 11.93
C LEU A 43 3.41 -8.06 13.00
N VAL A 44 4.66 -8.33 12.68
CA VAL A 44 5.60 -9.02 13.57
C VAL A 44 6.90 -8.24 13.69
N SER A 45 7.66 -8.53 14.74
CA SER A 45 9.03 -8.04 14.88
C SER A 45 9.91 -8.59 13.76
N SER A 46 10.74 -7.74 13.18
CA SER A 46 11.77 -8.11 12.19
C SER A 46 12.90 -8.93 12.81
N SER A 47 12.88 -9.16 14.12
CA SER A 47 13.76 -10.14 14.78
C SER A 47 13.35 -11.58 14.47
N CYS A 48 12.13 -11.81 14.00
CA CYS A 48 11.67 -13.11 13.54
C CYS A 48 11.90 -13.27 12.03
N ASN A 49 12.20 -14.48 11.62
CA ASN A 49 12.13 -14.87 10.20
C ASN A 49 10.74 -15.44 9.84
N ALA A 50 10.52 -15.73 8.55
CA ALA A 50 9.23 -16.23 8.07
C ALA A 50 8.86 -17.61 8.66
N ASP A 51 9.83 -18.50 8.87
CA ASP A 51 9.58 -19.82 9.46
C ASP A 51 9.19 -19.70 10.93
N GLU A 52 9.86 -18.82 11.69
CA GLU A 52 9.50 -18.51 13.07
C GLU A 52 8.11 -17.87 13.16
N ALA A 53 7.84 -16.85 12.33
CA ALA A 53 6.54 -16.20 12.28
C ALA A 53 5.40 -17.16 11.92
N PHE A 54 5.68 -18.19 11.11
CA PHE A 54 4.71 -19.24 10.78
C PHE A 54 4.27 -20.08 11.99
N PHE A 55 5.14 -20.26 12.99
CA PHE A 55 4.78 -20.94 14.24
C PHE A 55 4.09 -20.01 15.26
N GLU A 56 3.91 -18.74 14.92
CA GLU A 56 3.27 -17.71 15.74
C GLU A 56 3.75 -17.66 17.21
N PRO A 57 5.08 -17.74 17.50
CA PRO A 57 5.55 -17.65 18.86
C PRO A 57 5.27 -16.24 19.40
N PRO A 58 4.91 -16.11 20.68
CA PRO A 58 4.53 -14.82 21.27
C PRO A 58 5.66 -13.77 21.19
N GLU A 59 6.90 -14.19 21.00
CA GLU A 59 8.09 -13.37 20.82
C GLU A 59 8.02 -12.52 19.54
N CYS A 60 7.41 -13.04 18.46
CA CYS A 60 7.28 -12.31 17.20
C CYS A 60 6.26 -11.18 17.27
N ASN A 61 5.33 -11.22 18.24
CA ASN A 61 4.27 -10.21 18.40
C ASN A 61 4.64 -9.13 19.43
N LYS A 62 5.90 -9.10 19.87
CA LYS A 62 6.40 -8.09 20.82
C LYS A 62 7.21 -7.03 20.09
N VAL A 63 7.12 -5.79 20.57
CA VAL A 63 8.03 -4.73 20.15
C VAL A 63 9.40 -4.99 20.80
N VAL A 64 10.40 -5.32 19.98
CA VAL A 64 11.77 -5.58 20.44
C VAL A 64 12.63 -4.32 20.25
N PRO A 65 13.34 -3.83 21.29
CA PRO A 65 14.21 -2.67 21.16
C PRO A 65 15.25 -2.85 20.06
N GLY A 66 15.30 -1.90 19.11
CA GLY A 66 16.23 -1.94 17.98
C GLY A 66 15.79 -2.83 16.81
N ALA A 67 14.73 -3.63 16.96
CA ALA A 67 14.10 -4.31 15.84
C ALA A 67 13.07 -3.39 15.16
N LYS A 68 12.89 -3.59 13.86
CA LYS A 68 11.81 -2.98 13.08
C LYS A 68 10.58 -3.89 13.14
N LEU A 69 9.47 -3.41 12.62
CA LEU A 69 8.30 -4.21 12.28
C LEU A 69 8.33 -4.62 10.81
N ALA A 70 7.87 -5.83 10.58
CA ALA A 70 7.67 -6.45 9.29
C ALA A 70 6.22 -6.94 9.15
N LEU A 71 5.73 -6.98 7.92
CA LEU A 71 4.49 -7.67 7.58
C LEU A 71 4.84 -9.11 7.20
N TYR A 72 4.32 -10.07 7.95
CA TYR A 72 4.34 -11.48 7.59
C TYR A 72 3.12 -11.81 6.73
N ASP A 73 3.35 -12.20 5.48
CA ASP A 73 2.35 -12.74 4.55
C ASP A 73 2.31 -14.26 4.71
N ASP A 74 1.28 -14.77 5.38
CA ASP A 74 1.09 -16.19 5.70
C ASP A 74 0.81 -17.05 4.45
N THR A 75 0.29 -16.44 3.40
CA THR A 75 -0.04 -17.11 2.14
C THR A 75 1.22 -17.49 1.38
N ASN A 76 2.16 -16.54 1.29
CA ASN A 76 3.41 -16.74 0.56
C ASN A 76 4.59 -17.11 1.48
N ARG A 77 4.40 -17.04 2.80
CA ARG A 77 5.43 -17.23 3.83
C ARG A 77 6.63 -16.31 3.63
N VAL A 78 6.35 -15.03 3.43
CA VAL A 78 7.38 -14.00 3.20
C VAL A 78 7.24 -12.86 4.19
N MET A 79 8.36 -12.22 4.47
CA MET A 79 8.46 -11.09 5.40
C MET A 79 8.80 -9.83 4.63
N TYR A 80 8.00 -8.78 4.81
CA TYR A 80 8.25 -7.47 4.20
C TYR A 80 8.58 -6.44 5.28
N GLU A 81 9.72 -5.75 5.18
CA GLU A 81 10.03 -4.65 6.08
C GLU A 81 9.08 -3.47 5.86
N LEU A 82 8.68 -2.79 6.93
CA LEU A 82 7.85 -1.58 6.83
C LEU A 82 8.68 -0.33 7.08
N ARG A 83 8.54 0.69 6.24
CA ARG A 83 9.31 1.94 6.41
C ARG A 83 8.74 2.88 7.49
N ALA A 84 7.46 2.75 7.85
CA ALA A 84 6.73 3.67 8.72
C ALA A 84 6.50 3.11 10.14
N GLN A 85 7.60 2.87 10.85
CA GLN A 85 7.65 2.15 12.13
C GLN A 85 6.75 2.72 13.23
N ASP A 86 6.69 4.05 13.37
CA ASP A 86 5.90 4.70 14.43
C ASP A 86 4.39 4.46 14.29
N LYS A 87 3.91 4.32 13.03
CA LYS A 87 2.49 4.09 12.74
C LYS A 87 2.11 2.62 12.85
N THR A 88 3.07 1.71 12.74
CA THR A 88 2.84 0.27 12.76
C THR A 88 3.04 -0.33 14.15
N ALA A 89 3.79 0.33 15.04
CA ALA A 89 4.04 -0.12 16.42
C ALA A 89 2.76 -0.46 17.19
N LEU A 90 1.72 0.35 17.01
CA LEU A 90 0.41 0.19 17.66
C LEU A 90 -0.38 -1.03 17.18
N HIS A 91 0.02 -1.62 16.05
CA HIS A 91 -0.65 -2.76 15.41
C HIS A 91 0.18 -4.04 15.48
N THR A 92 1.22 -4.08 16.32
CA THR A 92 2.06 -5.28 16.46
C THR A 92 1.22 -6.46 16.94
N GLY A 93 1.28 -7.58 16.22
CA GLY A 93 0.48 -8.78 16.45
C GLY A 93 -0.90 -8.76 15.79
N ASP A 94 -1.35 -7.61 15.26
CA ASP A 94 -2.65 -7.51 14.58
C ASP A 94 -2.54 -8.05 13.15
N THR A 95 -3.62 -8.67 12.68
CA THR A 95 -3.81 -8.89 11.23
C THR A 95 -4.26 -7.58 10.59
N VAL A 96 -3.53 -7.16 9.56
CA VAL A 96 -3.73 -5.88 8.90
C VAL A 96 -3.71 -6.03 7.39
N THR A 97 -4.31 -5.07 6.72
CA THR A 97 -4.08 -4.81 5.31
C THR A 97 -3.25 -3.54 5.17
N VAL A 98 -2.05 -3.67 4.58
CA VAL A 98 -1.18 -2.54 4.28
C VAL A 98 -1.27 -2.19 2.81
N GLN A 99 -1.35 -0.90 2.51
CA GLN A 99 -1.28 -0.38 1.16
C GLN A 99 -0.01 0.45 1.00
N GLY A 100 0.67 0.32 -0.13
CA GLY A 100 1.89 1.06 -0.38
C GLY A 100 2.63 0.61 -1.63
N LYS A 101 3.90 0.99 -1.72
CA LYS A 101 4.79 0.57 -2.81
C LYS A 101 5.86 -0.38 -2.28
N LEU A 102 6.17 -1.41 -3.05
CA LEU A 102 7.25 -2.33 -2.74
C LEU A 102 8.55 -1.84 -3.39
N ASP A 103 9.61 -1.75 -2.59
CA ASP A 103 10.98 -1.39 -2.98
C ASP A 103 11.90 -2.51 -2.49
N GLY A 104 12.19 -3.48 -3.36
CA GLY A 104 12.81 -4.75 -2.94
C GLY A 104 11.88 -5.51 -1.99
N ASP A 105 12.32 -5.71 -0.75
CA ASP A 105 11.54 -6.37 0.31
C ASP A 105 10.95 -5.36 1.31
N VAL A 106 10.99 -4.06 1.00
CA VAL A 106 10.52 -2.99 1.87
C VAL A 106 9.22 -2.37 1.33
N ILE A 107 8.16 -2.40 2.12
CA ILE A 107 6.91 -1.70 1.82
C ILE A 107 7.00 -0.26 2.35
N ARG A 108 6.94 0.67 1.40
CA ARG A 108 6.70 2.09 1.67
C ARG A 108 5.22 2.29 1.96
N LEU A 109 4.88 2.24 3.25
CA LEU A 109 3.52 2.30 3.75
C LEU A 109 2.83 3.63 3.37
N ALA A 110 1.68 3.52 2.73
CA ALA A 110 0.76 4.63 2.46
C ALA A 110 -0.44 4.61 3.42
N SER A 111 -1.00 3.42 3.67
CA SER A 111 -2.11 3.21 4.62
C SER A 111 -1.99 1.85 5.30
N ILE A 112 -2.56 1.74 6.50
CA ILE A 112 -2.72 0.49 7.25
C ILE A 112 -4.15 0.42 7.78
N GLU A 113 -4.80 -0.71 7.57
CA GLU A 113 -6.17 -0.96 8.01
C GLU A 113 -6.22 -2.27 8.80
N PRO A 114 -6.75 -2.28 10.03
CA PRO A 114 -6.93 -3.52 10.78
C PRO A 114 -7.94 -4.42 10.08
N MET A 115 -7.61 -5.70 9.96
CA MET A 115 -8.49 -6.68 9.37
C MET A 115 -9.41 -7.24 10.44
N SER A 116 -10.71 -6.93 10.34
CA SER A 116 -11.70 -7.49 11.27
C SER A 116 -11.98 -8.95 10.92
N ILE A 117 -11.27 -9.87 11.58
CA ILE A 117 -11.54 -11.31 11.51
C ILE A 117 -12.51 -11.67 12.65
N GLY A 118 -13.80 -11.53 12.37
CA GLY A 118 -14.86 -11.91 13.32
C GLY A 118 -16.02 -10.91 13.35
N LEU A 119 -17.20 -11.42 13.65
CA LEU A 119 -18.39 -10.60 13.91
C LEU A 119 -18.05 -9.49 14.92
N ALA A 120 -18.47 -8.25 14.61
CA ALA A 120 -18.30 -7.11 15.51
C ALA A 120 -18.65 -7.50 16.95
N VAL A 121 -17.79 -7.14 17.91
CA VAL A 121 -17.98 -7.40 19.35
C VAL A 121 -19.43 -7.07 19.74
N GLY A 122 -20.20 -8.10 20.10
CA GLY A 122 -21.64 -7.98 20.44
C GLY A 122 -22.61 -8.65 19.44
N LYS A 123 -22.15 -9.09 18.27
CA LYS A 123 -22.97 -9.89 17.33
C LYS A 123 -22.73 -11.38 17.59
N LYS A 124 -23.73 -12.07 18.12
CA LYS A 124 -23.72 -13.52 18.34
C LYS A 124 -23.48 -14.24 17.00
N ALA A 125 -22.59 -15.22 16.99
CA ALA A 125 -22.37 -16.09 15.83
C ALA A 125 -23.69 -16.64 15.30
N MET A 126 -23.92 -16.52 13.99
CA MET A 126 -25.06 -17.16 13.32
C MET A 126 -24.93 -18.67 13.57
N PRO A 127 -25.99 -19.37 14.03
CA PRO A 127 -25.91 -20.80 14.28
C PRO A 127 -25.53 -21.53 12.99
N SER A 128 -24.53 -22.40 13.08
CA SER A 128 -23.92 -23.19 12.01
C SER A 128 -24.83 -24.27 11.39
N ASN A 129 -26.14 -24.23 11.63
CA ASN A 129 -27.10 -25.29 11.26
C ASN A 129 -27.77 -25.11 9.88
N LEU A 130 -27.24 -24.30 8.96
CA LEU A 130 -27.82 -24.09 7.62
C LEU A 130 -26.94 -24.61 6.46
N ARG A 131 -26.07 -25.60 6.69
CA ARG A 131 -25.29 -26.27 5.63
C ARG A 131 -25.75 -27.70 5.28
N GLY A 132 -26.98 -28.09 5.60
CA GLY A 132 -27.42 -29.49 5.47
C GLY A 132 -28.78 -29.76 4.82
N ALA A 133 -29.40 -28.81 4.12
CA ALA A 133 -30.77 -29.01 3.62
C ALA A 133 -30.90 -28.85 2.10
N THR A 134 -30.15 -29.62 1.31
CA THR A 134 -30.55 -30.01 -0.06
C THR A 134 -29.66 -31.17 -0.55
N ALA A 135 -30.10 -32.43 -0.38
CA ALA A 135 -29.86 -33.55 -1.32
C ALA A 135 -30.27 -34.91 -0.73
N HIS A 136 -31.56 -35.25 -0.78
CA HIS A 136 -32.08 -36.54 -1.30
C HIS A 136 -33.57 -36.65 -0.97
N ALA A 137 -34.40 -36.52 -2.00
CA ALA A 137 -35.75 -37.05 -2.00
C ALA A 137 -35.68 -38.45 -2.62
N ILE A 138 -36.10 -39.47 -1.88
CA ILE A 138 -36.62 -40.74 -2.39
C ILE A 138 -37.94 -40.96 -1.67
#